data_AF-A0AAU6JNK1-F1
#
_entry.id   AF-A0AAU6JNK1-F1
#
_cell.length_a   1.000
_cell.length_b   1.000
_cell.length_c   1.000
_cell.angle_alpha   90.00
_cell.angle_beta   90.00
_cell.angle_gamma   90.00
#
_symmetry.space_group_name_H-M   'P 1'
#
loop_
_entity.id
_entity.type
_entity.pdbx_description
1 polymer ?
#
loop_
_entity_poly.entity_id
_entity_poly.type
_entity_poly.pdbx_seq_one_letter_code
_entity_poly.pdbx_strand_id
1 'polypeptide(L)'
;MREILGRLGRRRRLLSRRDGGKPEVLGAALTFATGWQWPVLPGVAPDPQGRARCGCPDPECTVPGAHPFDPGLLAATTDERMVRWWWTNRPTAPIILATGGVAPCAVSLPAPAAARALEALDRKGMRLGPVVAAPTRWSLLVKPYTMEQLGELLYAKDFVPGSLRFHSEGGYIALPPSETGQGQIRWERAPLPGSASPWVPDVEAVVDAVVEALTRTGVSAPEL
;
A
#
# COMPACT_ATOMS: atom_id res chain seq x y z
N MET A 1 48.41 8.33 -36.50
CA MET A 1 47.50 9.35 -35.94
C MET A 1 46.67 8.69 -34.83
N ARG A 2 47.01 8.98 -33.56
CA ARG A 2 46.23 8.92 -32.29
C ARG A 2 45.27 7.73 -32.03
N GLU A 3 45.58 6.84 -31.08
CA GLU A 3 45.03 6.78 -29.68
C GLU A 3 43.49 6.55 -29.63
N ILE A 4 42.93 5.56 -28.93
CA ILE A 4 42.73 5.54 -27.47
C ILE A 4 42.34 4.13 -26.97
N LEU A 5 42.88 3.80 -25.78
CA LEU A 5 42.63 2.67 -24.88
C LEU A 5 41.18 2.55 -24.36
N GLY A 6 40.75 1.34 -23.95
CA GLY A 6 39.55 1.22 -23.11
C GLY A 6 39.19 -0.17 -22.60
N ARG A 7 39.88 -0.63 -21.55
CA ARG A 7 39.60 -1.80 -20.70
C ARG A 7 38.11 -2.11 -20.52
N LEU A 8 37.68 -3.31 -20.95
CA LEU A 8 36.43 -3.94 -20.51
C LEU A 8 36.60 -4.45 -19.07
N GLY A 9 36.32 -3.57 -18.12
CA GLY A 9 36.29 -3.87 -16.69
C GLY A 9 35.20 -4.87 -16.35
N ARG A 10 35.61 -5.96 -15.69
CA ARG A 10 34.75 -6.94 -15.02
C ARG A 10 33.75 -6.22 -14.11
N ARG A 11 32.46 -6.25 -14.45
CA ARG A 11 31.39 -5.90 -13.50
C ARG A 11 31.29 -7.02 -12.47
N ARG A 12 31.93 -6.80 -11.32
CA ARG A 12 31.68 -7.55 -10.08
C ARG A 12 30.18 -7.44 -9.77
N ARG A 13 29.46 -8.55 -9.87
CA ARG A 13 28.17 -8.72 -9.20
C ARG A 13 28.43 -8.67 -7.71
N LEU A 14 28.23 -7.51 -7.11
CA LEU A 14 28.12 -7.39 -5.67
C LEU A 14 26.72 -7.89 -5.31
N LEU A 15 26.66 -9.16 -4.90
CA LEU A 15 25.59 -9.71 -4.09
C LEU A 15 25.55 -8.88 -2.81
N SER A 16 24.68 -7.87 -2.77
CA SER A 16 24.44 -7.11 -1.55
C SER A 16 23.65 -7.99 -0.58
N ARG A 17 24.29 -8.26 0.56
CA ARG A 17 23.76 -9.05 1.67
C ARG A 17 22.54 -8.35 2.27
N ARG A 18 21.50 -9.13 2.56
CA ARG A 18 20.24 -8.76 3.23
C ARG A 18 20.48 -8.28 4.67
N ASP A 19 20.96 -7.06 4.84
CA ASP A 19 21.02 -6.39 6.17
C ASP A 19 20.39 -4.98 6.17
N GLY A 20 19.85 -4.53 5.02
CA GLY A 20 19.37 -3.15 4.83
C GLY A 20 17.92 -2.85 5.22
N GLY A 21 17.07 -3.85 5.51
CA GLY A 21 15.62 -3.63 5.69
C GLY A 21 15.20 -3.07 7.05
N LYS A 22 15.97 -3.31 8.12
CA LYS A 22 15.57 -2.95 9.50
C LYS A 22 15.52 -1.43 9.75
N PRO A 23 16.54 -0.63 9.34
CA PRO A 23 16.49 0.83 9.52
C PRO A 23 15.44 1.48 8.62
N GLU A 24 15.14 0.85 7.48
CA GLU A 24 14.22 1.38 6.47
C GLU A 24 12.76 1.32 6.93
N VAL A 25 12.32 0.20 7.52
CA VAL A 25 10.93 0.03 8.01
C VAL A 25 10.63 0.99 9.16
N LEU A 26 11.50 1.09 10.16
CA LEU A 26 11.31 2.05 11.27
C LEU A 26 11.29 3.50 10.76
N GLY A 27 12.21 3.86 9.87
CA GLY A 27 12.26 5.21 9.29
C GLY A 27 11.00 5.56 8.49
N ALA A 28 10.46 4.61 7.73
CA ALA A 28 9.20 4.77 7.01
C ALA A 28 8.01 4.89 7.98
N ALA A 29 7.91 4.01 8.98
CA ALA A 29 6.85 4.07 9.99
C ALA A 29 6.83 5.42 10.72
N LEU A 30 8.00 5.95 11.08
CA LEU A 30 8.13 7.28 11.66
C LEU A 30 7.69 8.38 10.69
N THR A 31 8.09 8.30 9.42
CA THR A 31 7.67 9.27 8.40
C THR A 31 6.14 9.31 8.27
N PHE A 32 5.50 8.14 8.25
CA PHE A 32 4.03 8.05 8.16
C PHE A 32 3.37 8.61 9.42
N ALA A 33 3.81 8.16 10.59
CA ALA A 33 3.25 8.55 11.88
C ALA A 33 3.42 10.04 12.18
N THR A 34 4.64 10.54 12.11
CA THR A 34 4.99 11.88 12.62
C THR A 34 5.02 12.91 11.51
N GLY A 35 5.54 12.55 10.34
CA GLY A 35 5.61 13.43 9.17
C GLY A 35 4.23 13.66 8.60
N TRP A 36 3.53 12.58 8.23
CA TRP A 36 2.25 12.66 7.52
C TRP A 36 1.03 12.58 8.41
N GLN A 37 1.21 12.36 9.72
CA GLN A 37 0.13 12.21 10.70
C GLN A 37 -0.82 11.07 10.37
N TRP A 38 -0.29 9.98 9.82
CA TRP A 38 -1.02 8.77 9.50
C TRP A 38 -0.90 7.77 10.66
N PRO A 39 -2.00 7.41 11.36
CA PRO A 39 -1.93 6.45 12.45
C PRO A 39 -1.49 5.08 11.95
N VAL A 40 -0.38 4.57 12.49
CA VAL A 40 0.18 3.28 12.11
C VAL A 40 0.32 2.36 13.30
N LEU A 41 0.44 1.06 13.00
CA LEU A 41 0.74 0.01 13.97
C LEU A 41 1.49 -1.15 13.30
N PRO A 42 2.25 -1.96 14.06
CA PRO A 42 2.87 -3.15 13.50
C PRO A 42 1.81 -4.21 13.18
N GLY A 43 1.85 -4.73 11.96
CA GLY A 43 1.11 -5.91 11.55
C GLY A 43 1.72 -7.18 12.12
N VAL A 44 1.00 -8.28 11.96
CA VAL A 44 1.52 -9.61 12.32
C VAL A 44 2.74 -9.91 11.47
N ALA A 45 3.82 -10.39 12.07
CA ALA A 45 4.97 -10.83 11.28
C ALA A 45 4.60 -12.12 10.53
N PRO A 46 5.06 -12.32 9.28
CA PRO A 46 4.99 -13.62 8.64
C PRO A 46 5.71 -14.68 9.50
N ASP A 47 5.18 -15.91 9.50
CA ASP A 47 5.72 -17.01 10.31
C ASP A 47 7.18 -17.29 9.92
N PRO A 48 8.12 -17.30 10.89
CA PRO A 48 9.52 -17.66 10.64
C PRO A 48 9.70 -19.05 10.00
N GLN A 49 8.77 -19.98 10.25
CA GLN A 49 8.81 -21.36 9.77
C GLN A 49 8.26 -21.50 8.33
N GLY A 50 7.59 -20.46 7.82
CA GLY A 50 7.03 -20.49 6.48
C GLY A 50 6.57 -19.12 6.04
N ARG A 51 7.28 -18.55 5.07
CA ARG A 51 6.98 -17.25 4.43
C ARG A 51 5.55 -17.07 3.88
N ALA A 52 4.74 -18.13 3.76
CA ALA A 52 3.33 -18.05 3.36
C ALA A 52 2.33 -18.19 4.53
N ARG A 53 2.81 -18.48 5.75
CA ARG A 53 1.99 -18.62 6.96
C ARG A 53 2.00 -17.32 7.75
N CYS A 54 0.89 -17.01 8.40
CA CYS A 54 0.78 -15.86 9.29
C CYS A 54 1.20 -16.24 10.72
N GLY A 55 1.85 -15.34 11.44
CA GLY A 55 2.13 -15.53 12.87
C GLY A 55 0.90 -15.33 13.79
N CYS A 56 -0.31 -15.19 13.23
CA CYS A 56 -1.55 -15.03 13.98
C CYS A 56 -2.14 -16.41 14.36
N PRO A 57 -3.07 -16.47 15.32
CA PRO A 57 -3.69 -17.74 15.72
C PRO A 57 -4.67 -18.31 14.68
N ASP A 58 -4.99 -17.57 13.61
CA ASP A 58 -5.86 -18.05 12.53
C ASP A 58 -5.07 -18.93 11.53
N PRO A 59 -5.34 -20.25 11.47
CA PRO A 59 -4.66 -21.15 10.55
C PRO A 59 -5.02 -20.91 9.08
N GLU A 60 -6.16 -20.27 8.80
CA GLU A 60 -6.69 -20.00 7.45
C GLU A 60 -6.57 -18.50 7.10
N CYS A 61 -5.63 -17.79 7.74
CA CYS A 61 -5.41 -16.37 7.53
C CYS A 61 -5.21 -16.03 6.05
N THR A 62 -6.14 -15.26 5.49
CA THR A 62 -6.17 -14.93 4.05
C THR A 62 -5.21 -13.80 3.66
N VAL A 63 -4.71 -13.02 4.64
CA VAL A 63 -3.80 -11.88 4.41
C VAL A 63 -2.52 -11.95 5.27
N PRO A 64 -1.68 -13.01 5.15
CA PRO A 64 -0.56 -13.25 6.05
C PRO A 64 0.35 -12.03 6.25
N GLY A 65 0.37 -11.54 7.49
CA GLY A 65 1.14 -10.38 7.94
C GLY A 65 0.72 -9.01 7.41
N ALA A 66 -0.32 -8.94 6.60
CA ALA A 66 -0.88 -7.68 6.10
C ALA A 66 -2.06 -7.18 6.96
N HIS A 67 -2.16 -7.58 8.23
CA HIS A 67 -3.27 -7.23 9.12
C HIS A 67 -2.84 -6.95 10.57
N PRO A 68 -3.61 -6.15 11.32
CA PRO A 68 -3.42 -5.94 12.75
C PRO A 68 -3.91 -7.16 13.55
N PHE A 69 -3.34 -7.38 14.74
CA PHE A 69 -3.77 -8.43 15.66
C PHE A 69 -3.40 -8.08 17.10
N ASP A 70 -2.11 -8.02 17.39
CA ASP A 70 -1.58 -7.57 18.68
C ASP A 70 -0.40 -6.60 18.44
N PRO A 71 -0.62 -5.29 18.48
CA PRO A 71 -1.86 -4.64 18.93
C PRO A 71 -2.97 -4.67 17.86
N GLY A 72 -4.21 -4.51 18.31
CA GLY A 72 -5.39 -4.36 17.44
C GLY A 72 -5.46 -2.98 16.78
N LEU A 73 -6.31 -2.84 15.75
CA LEU A 73 -6.39 -1.63 14.90
C LEU A 73 -6.57 -0.32 15.67
N LEU A 74 -7.39 -0.32 16.73
CA LEU A 74 -7.64 0.88 17.55
C LEU A 74 -6.40 1.42 18.28
N ALA A 75 -5.33 0.64 18.35
CA ALA A 75 -4.06 1.11 18.91
C ALA A 75 -3.23 1.95 17.92
N ALA A 76 -3.62 2.03 16.64
CA ALA A 76 -2.91 2.81 15.63
C ALA A 76 -2.62 4.23 16.14
N THR A 77 -1.39 4.69 15.97
CA THR A 77 -0.92 5.91 16.61
C THR A 77 -0.01 6.74 15.70
N THR A 78 0.05 8.03 15.97
CA THR A 78 1.04 8.97 15.43
C THR A 78 2.13 9.31 16.44
N ASP A 79 2.08 8.74 17.66
CA ASP A 79 3.06 8.99 18.72
C ASP A 79 4.42 8.35 18.38
N GLU A 80 5.44 9.20 18.27
CA GLU A 80 6.81 8.79 17.94
C GLU A 80 7.38 7.73 18.90
N ARG A 81 7.12 7.87 20.21
CA ARG A 81 7.70 6.99 21.22
C ARG A 81 7.10 5.59 21.09
N MET A 82 5.79 5.50 20.89
CA MET A 82 5.11 4.22 20.66
C MET A 82 5.62 3.53 19.38
N VAL A 83 5.74 4.27 18.28
CA VAL A 83 6.24 3.74 17.01
C VAL A 83 7.68 3.24 17.14
N ARG A 84 8.58 4.02 17.77
CA ARG A 84 9.95 3.57 18.04
C ARG A 84 9.99 2.31 18.88
N TRP A 85 9.18 2.26 19.94
CA TRP A 85 9.12 1.10 20.81
C TRP A 85 8.69 -0.16 20.05
N TRP A 86 7.60 -0.09 19.27
CA TRP A 86 7.13 -1.24 18.50
C TRP A 86 8.17 -1.80 17.53
N TRP A 87 8.77 -0.95 16.69
CA TRP A 87 9.72 -1.43 15.68
C TRP A 87 11.12 -1.72 16.24
N THR A 88 11.45 -1.23 17.42
CA THR A 88 12.64 -1.72 18.15
C THR A 88 12.44 -3.17 18.60
N ASN A 89 11.23 -3.51 19.09
CA ASN A 89 10.91 -4.85 19.56
C ASN A 89 10.53 -5.82 18.41
N ARG A 90 10.03 -5.29 17.29
CA ARG A 90 9.58 -6.06 16.12
C ARG A 90 10.12 -5.45 14.82
N PRO A 91 11.43 -5.52 14.54
CA PRO A 91 12.05 -4.77 13.44
C PRO A 91 11.58 -5.16 12.03
N THR A 92 11.00 -6.36 11.89
CA THR A 92 10.49 -6.89 10.62
C THR A 92 8.96 -6.85 10.55
N ALA A 93 8.28 -6.27 11.54
CA ALA A 93 6.82 -6.16 11.50
C ALA A 93 6.40 -5.27 10.32
N PRO A 94 5.45 -5.73 9.49
CA PRO A 94 4.83 -4.90 8.47
C PRO A 94 4.21 -3.64 9.08
N ILE A 95 4.24 -2.54 8.36
CA ILE A 95 3.59 -1.29 8.72
C ILE A 95 2.15 -1.36 8.22
N ILE A 96 1.21 -1.25 9.15
CA ILE A 96 -0.21 -1.15 8.85
C ILE A 96 -0.66 0.28 9.09
N LEU A 97 -1.41 0.84 8.15
CA LEU A 97 -2.12 2.11 8.25
C LEU A 97 -3.56 1.83 8.68
N ALA A 98 -4.04 2.52 9.72
CA ALA A 98 -5.47 2.63 9.96
C ALA A 98 -6.06 3.70 9.02
N THR A 99 -7.00 3.31 8.16
CA THR A 99 -7.59 4.21 7.18
C THR A 99 -8.72 5.04 7.77
N GLY A 100 -8.98 6.21 7.19
CA GLY A 100 -10.05 7.12 7.62
C GLY A 100 -9.66 8.08 8.75
N GLY A 101 -10.63 8.88 9.21
CA GLY A 101 -10.38 9.98 10.13
C GLY A 101 -9.41 11.01 9.54
N VAL A 102 -8.24 11.16 10.15
CA VAL A 102 -7.17 12.05 9.68
C VAL A 102 -6.27 11.42 8.62
N ALA A 103 -6.31 10.09 8.46
CA ALA A 103 -5.52 9.35 7.49
C ALA A 103 -6.31 9.12 6.19
N PRO A 104 -5.61 8.94 5.05
CA PRO A 104 -6.27 8.64 3.79
C PRO A 104 -7.05 7.33 3.87
N CYS A 105 -8.10 7.27 3.07
CA CYS A 105 -8.78 6.02 2.72
C CYS A 105 -8.11 5.39 1.51
N ALA A 106 -8.58 4.21 1.10
CA ALA A 106 -8.09 3.58 -0.12
C ALA A 106 -9.20 2.88 -0.93
N VAL A 107 -9.03 2.89 -2.24
CA VAL A 107 -9.76 2.01 -3.16
C VAL A 107 -8.76 1.01 -3.71
N SER A 108 -9.06 -0.27 -3.60
CA SER A 108 -8.14 -1.34 -4.00
C SER A 108 -8.76 -2.32 -4.97
N LEU A 109 -7.93 -2.86 -5.85
CA LEU A 109 -8.35 -3.75 -6.95
C LEU A 109 -7.21 -4.72 -7.30
N PRO A 110 -7.52 -5.87 -7.95
CA PRO A 110 -6.50 -6.86 -8.32
C PRO A 110 -5.34 -6.23 -9.10
N ALA A 111 -4.11 -6.66 -8.82
CA ALA A 111 -2.90 -6.03 -9.37
C ALA A 111 -2.90 -5.87 -10.91
N PRO A 112 -3.33 -6.86 -11.72
CA PRO A 112 -3.41 -6.68 -13.18
C PRO A 112 -4.44 -5.62 -13.61
N ALA A 113 -5.58 -5.54 -12.91
CA ALA A 113 -6.60 -4.53 -13.17
C ALA A 113 -6.13 -3.14 -12.74
N ALA A 114 -5.44 -3.05 -11.60
CA ALA A 114 -4.86 -1.83 -11.10
C ALA A 114 -3.83 -1.23 -12.05
N ALA A 115 -2.92 -2.04 -12.59
CA ALA A 115 -1.92 -1.60 -13.56
C ALA A 115 -2.57 -0.97 -14.80
N ARG A 116 -3.56 -1.66 -15.39
CA ARG A 116 -4.31 -1.16 -16.56
C ARG A 116 -5.09 0.10 -16.25
N ALA A 117 -5.73 0.16 -15.08
CA ALA A 117 -6.44 1.35 -14.63
C ALA A 117 -5.47 2.53 -14.52
N LEU A 118 -4.32 2.37 -13.85
CA LEU A 118 -3.31 3.42 -13.73
C LEU A 118 -2.84 3.95 -15.09
N GLU A 119 -2.54 3.07 -16.06
CA GLU A 119 -2.16 3.47 -17.41
C GLU A 119 -3.28 4.24 -18.15
N ALA A 120 -4.54 3.84 -17.95
CA ALA A 120 -5.68 4.54 -18.54
C ALA A 120 -5.89 5.93 -17.90
N LEU A 121 -5.70 6.05 -16.58
CA LEU A 121 -5.81 7.29 -15.83
C LEU A 121 -4.70 8.29 -16.20
N ASP A 122 -3.48 7.81 -16.39
CA ASP A 122 -2.35 8.63 -16.88
C ASP A 122 -2.61 9.20 -18.26
N ARG A 123 -3.10 8.38 -19.19
CA ARG A 123 -3.43 8.83 -20.55
C ARG A 123 -4.50 9.91 -20.56
N LYS A 124 -5.36 9.94 -19.54
CA LYS A 124 -6.37 10.99 -19.34
C LYS A 124 -5.86 12.21 -18.58
N GLY A 125 -4.61 12.21 -18.14
CA GLY A 125 -4.02 13.29 -17.36
C GLY A 125 -4.61 13.43 -15.97
N MET A 126 -5.24 12.37 -15.42
CA MET A 126 -5.77 12.43 -14.07
C MET A 126 -4.62 12.55 -13.07
N ARG A 127 -4.68 13.56 -12.19
CA ARG A 127 -3.74 13.68 -11.10
C ARG A 127 -4.02 12.58 -10.08
N LEU A 128 -3.13 11.59 -10.00
CA LEU A 128 -3.19 10.51 -9.02
C LEU A 128 -2.32 10.81 -7.80
N GLY A 129 -2.78 10.34 -6.64
CA GLY A 129 -2.03 10.32 -5.40
C GLY A 129 -1.08 9.10 -5.31
N PRO A 130 -0.55 8.82 -4.12
CA PRO A 130 0.26 7.64 -3.88
C PRO A 130 -0.52 6.34 -4.15
N VAL A 131 0.19 5.33 -4.64
CA VAL A 131 -0.38 4.02 -4.96
C VAL A 131 0.52 2.96 -4.35
N VAL A 132 -0.07 2.13 -3.48
CA VAL A 132 0.59 1.00 -2.84
C VAL A 132 0.35 -0.24 -3.68
N ALA A 133 1.42 -0.96 -4.03
CA ALA A 133 1.35 -2.22 -4.74
C ALA A 133 1.74 -3.38 -3.81
N ALA A 134 0.81 -4.32 -3.63
CA ALA A 134 1.09 -5.68 -3.19
C ALA A 134 1.04 -6.63 -4.41
N PRO A 135 1.55 -7.87 -4.29
CA PRO A 135 1.59 -8.81 -5.42
C PRO A 135 0.21 -9.15 -6.01
N THR A 136 -0.82 -9.20 -5.18
CA THR A 136 -2.18 -9.61 -5.59
C THR A 136 -3.14 -8.44 -5.78
N ARG A 137 -2.91 -7.32 -5.07
CA ARG A 137 -3.85 -6.19 -5.00
C ARG A 137 -3.11 -4.87 -4.80
N TRP A 138 -3.54 -3.83 -5.50
CA TRP A 138 -2.99 -2.49 -5.33
C TRP A 138 -4.05 -1.58 -4.71
N SER A 139 -3.61 -0.59 -3.95
CA SER A 139 -4.44 0.37 -3.23
C SER A 139 -4.09 1.79 -3.68
N LEU A 140 -5.06 2.47 -4.29
CA LEU A 140 -4.98 3.88 -4.63
C LEU A 140 -5.43 4.68 -3.39
N LEU A 141 -4.56 5.53 -2.85
CA LEU A 141 -4.91 6.35 -1.70
C LEU A 141 -5.83 7.50 -2.14
N VAL A 142 -6.89 7.71 -1.36
CA VAL A 142 -7.90 8.75 -1.59
C VAL A 142 -8.15 9.51 -0.28
N LYS A 143 -8.82 10.66 -0.38
CA LYS A 143 -9.26 11.39 0.81
C LYS A 143 -10.19 10.53 1.68
N PRO A 144 -10.28 10.83 2.99
CA PRO A 144 -11.30 10.27 3.85
C PRO A 144 -12.71 10.42 3.25
N TYR A 145 -13.53 9.38 3.36
CA TYR A 145 -14.94 9.39 2.98
C TYR A 145 -15.75 8.55 3.97
N THR A 146 -17.04 8.86 4.10
CA THR A 146 -17.96 8.14 4.99
C THR A 146 -18.68 7.01 4.26
N MET A 147 -19.35 6.13 5.03
CA MET A 147 -20.16 5.06 4.44
C MET A 147 -21.38 5.57 3.69
N GLU A 148 -21.96 6.68 4.14
CA GLU A 148 -23.06 7.36 3.47
C GLU A 148 -22.62 7.88 2.10
N GLN A 149 -21.49 8.60 2.05
CA GLN A 149 -20.90 9.09 0.80
C GLN A 149 -20.59 7.95 -0.18
N LEU A 150 -20.01 6.86 0.33
CA LEU A 150 -19.75 5.67 -0.50
C LEU A 150 -21.06 5.07 -1.01
N GLY A 151 -22.09 4.96 -0.17
CA GLY A 151 -23.40 4.43 -0.54
C GLY A 151 -24.05 5.24 -1.67
N GLU A 152 -24.04 6.57 -1.56
CA GLU A 152 -24.54 7.48 -2.61
C GLU A 152 -23.76 7.34 -3.92
N LEU A 153 -22.42 7.31 -3.84
CA LEU A 153 -21.55 7.12 -4.99
C LEU A 153 -21.84 5.80 -5.72
N LEU A 154 -21.95 4.69 -4.98
CA LEU A 154 -22.20 3.38 -5.56
C LEU A 154 -23.63 3.29 -6.13
N TYR A 155 -24.62 3.89 -5.48
CA TYR A 155 -26.00 3.94 -5.97
C TYR A 155 -26.12 4.71 -7.29
N ALA A 156 -25.32 5.75 -7.47
CA ALA A 156 -25.30 6.56 -8.69
C ALA A 156 -24.60 5.86 -9.89
N LYS A 157 -24.03 4.66 -9.71
CA LYS A 157 -23.36 3.92 -10.78
C LYS A 157 -24.22 2.78 -11.30
N ASP A 158 -24.33 2.69 -12.62
CA ASP A 158 -24.99 1.56 -13.29
C ASP A 158 -24.27 0.23 -13.03
N PHE A 159 -22.94 0.28 -12.84
CA PHE A 159 -22.12 -0.88 -12.56
C PHE A 159 -20.84 -0.50 -11.81
N VAL A 160 -20.51 -1.26 -10.77
CA VAL A 160 -19.22 -1.19 -10.06
C VAL A 160 -18.63 -2.59 -10.01
N PRO A 161 -17.40 -2.81 -10.52
CA PRO A 161 -16.82 -4.15 -10.52
C PRO A 161 -16.70 -4.72 -9.09
N GLY A 162 -17.22 -5.92 -8.87
CA GLY A 162 -17.21 -6.59 -7.57
C GLY A 162 -15.81 -6.91 -7.02
N SER A 163 -14.76 -6.74 -7.84
CA SER A 163 -13.36 -6.88 -7.43
C SER A 163 -12.79 -5.64 -6.74
N LEU A 164 -13.47 -4.49 -6.80
CA LEU A 164 -13.13 -3.30 -6.02
C LEU A 164 -13.38 -3.57 -4.53
N ARG A 165 -12.50 -3.03 -3.69
CA ARG A 165 -12.61 -3.03 -2.24
C ARG A 165 -12.33 -1.63 -1.72
N PHE A 166 -13.13 -1.20 -0.76
CA PHE A 166 -13.13 0.13 -0.18
C PHE A 166 -12.61 0.05 1.25
N HIS A 167 -11.64 0.90 1.59
CA HIS A 167 -10.99 0.95 2.90
C HIS A 167 -11.21 2.34 3.50
N SER A 168 -12.26 2.46 4.30
CA SER A 168 -12.66 3.69 4.98
C SER A 168 -12.23 3.69 6.46
N GLU A 169 -12.85 4.52 7.29
CA GLU A 169 -12.75 4.40 8.75
C GLU A 169 -13.05 2.96 9.22
N GLY A 170 -12.23 2.47 10.16
CA GLY A 170 -12.25 1.08 10.63
C GLY A 170 -11.55 0.08 9.69
N GLY A 171 -11.11 0.53 8.52
CA GLY A 171 -10.30 -0.25 7.58
C GLY A 171 -8.79 -0.13 7.85
N TYR A 172 -8.02 -0.90 7.08
CA TYR A 172 -6.56 -0.83 7.13
C TYR A 172 -5.92 -1.27 5.80
N ILE A 173 -4.68 -0.82 5.59
CA ILE A 173 -3.82 -1.33 4.51
C ILE A 173 -2.39 -1.48 4.99
N ALA A 174 -1.62 -2.39 4.39
CA ALA A 174 -0.17 -2.45 4.58
C ALA A 174 0.53 -1.34 3.80
N LEU A 175 1.58 -0.75 4.36
CA LEU A 175 2.37 0.31 3.74
C LEU A 175 3.79 -0.16 3.38
N PRO A 176 4.41 0.39 2.32
CA PRO A 176 5.81 0.15 2.01
C PRO A 176 6.76 0.67 3.10
N PRO A 177 7.96 0.11 3.27
CA PRO A 177 8.58 -0.97 2.49
C PRO A 177 8.35 -2.37 3.13
N SER A 178 7.16 -2.64 3.66
CA SER A 178 6.87 -3.88 4.40
C SER A 178 7.01 -5.15 3.55
N GLU A 179 7.37 -6.25 4.20
CA GLU A 179 7.31 -7.60 3.63
C GLU A 179 6.20 -8.39 4.32
N THR A 180 5.23 -8.88 3.54
CA THR A 180 4.12 -9.70 4.04
C THR A 180 4.30 -11.15 3.60
N GLY A 181 3.47 -12.07 4.09
CA GLY A 181 3.53 -13.45 3.62
C GLY A 181 3.08 -13.64 2.17
N GLN A 182 2.42 -12.64 1.58
CA GLN A 182 2.13 -12.61 0.14
C GLN A 182 3.28 -11.99 -0.69
N GLY A 183 4.28 -11.40 -0.03
CA GLY A 183 5.44 -10.75 -0.64
C GLY A 183 5.57 -9.27 -0.29
N GLN A 184 6.42 -8.59 -1.05
CA GLN A 184 6.79 -7.20 -0.80
C GLN A 184 5.66 -6.21 -1.08
N ILE A 185 5.50 -5.25 -0.17
CA ILE A 185 4.65 -4.06 -0.32
C ILE A 185 5.54 -2.89 -0.75
N ARG A 186 5.25 -2.31 -1.92
CA ARG A 186 6.04 -1.22 -2.51
C ARG A 186 5.18 -0.05 -2.96
N TRP A 187 5.79 1.11 -3.12
CA TRP A 187 5.15 2.19 -3.85
C TRP A 187 5.15 1.83 -5.34
N GLU A 188 3.97 1.75 -5.96
CA GLU A 188 3.85 1.85 -7.42
C GLU A 188 3.96 3.31 -7.83
N ARG A 189 3.35 4.19 -7.04
CA ARG A 189 3.57 5.65 -7.09
C ARG A 189 3.89 6.14 -5.70
N ALA A 190 5.12 6.63 -5.54
CA ALA A 190 5.55 7.20 -4.29
C ALA A 190 4.94 8.60 -4.10
N PRO A 191 4.70 9.02 -2.85
CA PRO A 191 4.44 10.42 -2.54
C PRO A 191 5.54 11.34 -3.07
N LEU A 192 5.17 12.59 -3.40
CA LEU A 192 6.15 13.58 -3.82
C LEU A 192 7.17 13.85 -2.69
N PRO A 193 8.48 13.89 -2.99
CA PRO A 193 9.50 14.19 -1.99
C PRO A 193 9.24 15.52 -1.29
N GLY A 194 9.43 15.55 0.04
CA GLY A 194 9.31 16.78 0.85
C GLY A 194 7.88 17.22 1.17
N SER A 195 6.84 16.46 0.78
CA SER A 195 5.47 16.78 1.16
C SER A 195 5.26 16.55 2.66
N ALA A 196 4.77 17.58 3.37
CA ALA A 196 4.36 17.47 4.77
C ALA A 196 3.16 16.51 4.93
N SER A 197 2.31 16.40 3.92
CA SER A 197 1.31 15.35 3.80
C SER A 197 1.11 15.00 2.33
N PRO A 198 1.06 13.72 1.93
CA PRO A 198 0.83 13.35 0.54
C PRO A 198 -0.54 13.82 0.06
N TRP A 199 -0.58 14.51 -1.07
CA TRP A 199 -1.85 14.85 -1.71
C TRP A 199 -2.55 13.59 -2.21
N VAL A 200 -3.85 13.49 -1.97
CA VAL A 200 -4.72 12.40 -2.43
C VAL A 200 -5.99 12.96 -3.09
N PRO A 201 -6.51 12.32 -4.15
CA PRO A 201 -7.76 12.71 -4.82
C PRO A 201 -9.00 12.32 -3.99
N ASP A 202 -10.15 12.91 -4.33
CA ASP A 202 -11.47 12.50 -3.84
C ASP A 202 -11.84 11.08 -4.34
N VAL A 203 -12.64 10.35 -3.56
CA VAL A 203 -12.97 8.94 -3.85
C VAL A 203 -13.80 8.81 -5.11
N GLU A 204 -14.73 9.73 -5.33
CA GLU A 204 -15.63 9.79 -6.48
C GLU A 204 -14.83 9.88 -7.77
N ALA A 205 -13.85 10.80 -7.82
CA ALA A 205 -12.98 10.96 -8.99
C ALA A 205 -12.21 9.67 -9.32
N VAL A 206 -11.73 8.95 -8.31
CA VAL A 206 -11.00 7.69 -8.52
C VAL A 206 -11.92 6.56 -8.95
N VAL A 207 -13.06 6.38 -8.28
CA VAL A 207 -14.02 5.31 -8.60
C VAL A 207 -14.55 5.51 -10.02
N ASP A 208 -14.96 6.72 -10.38
CA ASP A 208 -15.47 7.05 -11.71
C ASP A 208 -14.46 6.66 -12.78
N ALA A 209 -13.23 7.10 -12.60
CA ALA A 209 -12.19 6.93 -13.59
C ALA A 209 -11.70 5.47 -13.68
N VAL A 210 -11.67 4.74 -12.55
CA VAL A 210 -11.35 3.30 -12.50
C VAL A 210 -12.47 2.47 -13.13
N VAL A 211 -13.73 2.72 -12.79
CA VAL A 211 -14.88 2.03 -13.38
C VAL A 211 -14.90 2.26 -14.89
N GLU A 212 -14.74 3.51 -15.35
CA GLU A 212 -14.69 3.80 -16.78
C GLU A 212 -13.53 3.09 -17.48
N ALA A 213 -12.34 3.06 -16.86
CA ALA A 213 -11.17 2.37 -17.40
C ALA A 213 -11.40 0.85 -17.51
N LEU A 214 -11.98 0.23 -16.50
CA LEU A 214 -12.24 -1.22 -16.51
C LEU A 214 -13.35 -1.59 -17.50
N THR A 215 -14.44 -0.82 -17.55
CA THR A 215 -15.56 -1.09 -18.47
C THR A 215 -15.18 -0.87 -19.94
N ARG A 216 -14.45 0.22 -20.26
CA ARG A 216 -14.01 0.50 -21.64
C ARG A 216 -12.99 -0.49 -22.18
N THR A 217 -12.23 -1.16 -21.32
CA THR A 217 -11.22 -2.14 -21.77
C THR A 217 -11.84 -3.49 -22.17
N GLY A 218 -13.17 -3.65 -22.05
CA GLY A 218 -13.86 -4.88 -22.44
C GLY A 218 -13.50 -6.08 -21.55
N VAL A 219 -12.88 -5.82 -20.39
CA VAL A 219 -12.47 -6.85 -19.44
C VAL A 219 -13.40 -6.74 -18.25
N SER A 220 -14.46 -7.55 -18.23
CA SER A 220 -15.01 -8.00 -16.96
C SER A 220 -13.84 -8.56 -16.16
N ALA A 221 -13.45 -7.88 -15.08
CA ALA A 221 -12.47 -8.44 -14.16
C ALA A 221 -12.97 -9.83 -13.77
N PRO A 222 -12.19 -10.92 -13.95
CA PRO A 222 -12.65 -12.21 -13.49
C PRO A 222 -12.96 -12.09 -12.00
N GLU A 223 -14.19 -12.46 -11.64
CA GLU A 223 -14.60 -12.68 -10.27
C GLU A 223 -13.73 -13.84 -9.76
N LEU A 224 -12.64 -13.51 -9.08
CA LEU A 224 -11.86 -14.43 -8.26
C LEU A 224 -11.89 -13.92 -6.83
#